data_AF-A0A8T0UPV5-F1
#
_entry.id   AF-A0A8T0UPV5-F1
#
_cell.length_a   1.000
_cell.length_b   1.000
_cell.length_c   1.000
_cell.angle_alpha   90.00
_cell.angle_beta   90.00
_cell.angle_gamma   90.00
#
_symmetry.space_group_name_H-M   'P 1'
#
loop_
_entity.id
_entity.type
_entity.pdbx_description
1 polymer ?
#
loop_
_entity_poly.entity_id
_entity_poly.type
_entity_poly.pdbx_seq_one_letter_code
_entity_poly.pdbx_strand_id
1 'polypeptide(L)'
;MFVNSKLGVCWIYACFAVIFFKLLCLSFVCHIACWLIEIRDLLIRAPPVTFPRVDGKIKKIEMPEDVYVKKFFKKHPDSLYHDAIKISGFDPPPARVFAWRVLELKEQGVSEDYAMAVADFEYRKEKKAKKKAYKELKEIARSEGKEPPPDPYPSAIKEIQAEEKKYVLDRFYNPKVIEIANKMKEERDMLLQDRAASGRW
;
A
#
# COMPACT_ATOMS: atom_id res chain seq x y z
N MET A 1 -88.66 -28.69 -3.50
CA MET A 1 -87.58 -28.84 -4.51
C MET A 1 -86.48 -27.85 -4.18
N PHE A 2 -85.67 -28.19 -3.19
CA PHE A 2 -84.32 -27.68 -3.05
C PHE A 2 -83.49 -28.29 -4.17
N VAL A 3 -82.56 -27.54 -4.77
CA VAL A 3 -81.32 -27.94 -5.46
C VAL A 3 -81.00 -26.93 -6.56
N ASN A 4 -79.78 -26.36 -6.49
CA ASN A 4 -79.06 -25.60 -7.52
C ASN A 4 -79.14 -24.06 -7.61
N SER A 5 -79.18 -23.32 -6.49
CA SER A 5 -78.75 -21.89 -6.49
C SER A 5 -77.26 -21.69 -6.15
N LYS A 6 -76.59 -22.68 -5.53
CA LYS A 6 -75.19 -22.57 -5.09
C LYS A 6 -74.14 -22.82 -6.19
N LEU A 7 -74.49 -23.53 -7.27
CA LEU A 7 -73.56 -23.84 -8.37
C LEU A 7 -73.33 -22.65 -9.32
N GLY A 8 -74.36 -21.82 -9.55
CA GLY A 8 -74.24 -20.64 -10.43
C GLY A 8 -73.34 -19.54 -9.86
N VAL A 9 -73.44 -19.28 -8.55
CA VAL A 9 -72.63 -18.24 -7.88
C VAL A 9 -71.15 -18.62 -7.85
N CYS A 10 -70.83 -19.90 -7.60
CA CYS A 10 -69.45 -20.40 -7.60
C CYS A 10 -68.79 -20.32 -9.00
N TRP A 11 -69.56 -20.61 -10.06
CA TRP A 11 -69.09 -20.45 -11.45
C TRP A 11 -68.85 -18.98 -11.81
N ILE A 12 -69.71 -18.07 -11.35
CA ILE A 12 -69.54 -16.63 -11.61
C ILE A 12 -68.28 -16.10 -10.91
N TYR A 13 -68.03 -16.45 -9.65
CA TYR A 13 -66.80 -16.04 -8.94
C TYR A 13 -65.53 -16.68 -9.53
N ALA A 14 -65.58 -17.95 -9.95
CA ALA A 14 -64.45 -18.60 -10.63
C ALA A 14 -64.18 -17.94 -12.00
N CYS A 15 -65.23 -17.59 -12.75
CA CYS A 15 -65.10 -16.88 -14.01
C CYS A 15 -64.53 -15.46 -13.80
N PHE A 16 -65.00 -14.74 -12.78
CA PHE A 16 -64.50 -13.42 -12.41
C PHE A 16 -63.03 -13.47 -11.96
N ALA A 17 -62.63 -14.48 -11.18
CA ALA A 17 -61.25 -14.65 -10.74
C ALA A 17 -60.30 -14.96 -11.92
N VAL A 18 -60.73 -15.80 -12.87
CA VAL A 18 -59.94 -16.09 -14.09
C VAL A 18 -59.84 -14.86 -15.00
N ILE A 19 -60.91 -14.08 -15.12
CA ILE A 19 -60.90 -12.82 -15.88
C ILE A 19 -59.99 -11.80 -15.20
N PHE A 20 -60.07 -11.64 -13.88
CA PHE A 20 -59.24 -10.72 -13.11
C PHE A 20 -57.75 -11.12 -13.15
N PHE A 21 -57.44 -12.41 -13.04
CA PHE A 21 -56.08 -12.93 -13.20
C PHE A 21 -55.54 -12.69 -14.62
N LYS A 22 -56.36 -12.89 -15.66
CA LYS A 22 -56.00 -12.58 -17.05
C LYS A 22 -55.76 -11.08 -17.26
N LEU A 23 -56.58 -10.20 -16.69
CA LEU A 23 -56.39 -8.75 -16.74
C LEU A 23 -55.12 -8.30 -15.99
N LEU A 24 -54.82 -8.90 -14.84
CA LEU A 24 -53.61 -8.63 -14.08
C LEU A 24 -52.35 -9.08 -14.86
N CYS A 25 -52.37 -10.27 -15.44
CA CYS A 25 -51.31 -10.76 -16.33
C CYS A 25 -51.15 -9.86 -17.56
N LEU A 26 -52.24 -9.39 -18.16
CA LEU A 26 -52.17 -8.48 -19.32
C LEU A 26 -51.53 -7.14 -18.96
N SER A 27 -51.86 -6.57 -17.79
CA SER A 27 -51.23 -5.33 -17.31
C SER A 27 -49.74 -5.49 -16.99
N PHE A 28 -49.33 -6.63 -16.43
CA PHE A 28 -47.92 -6.94 -16.17
C PHE A 28 -47.12 -7.11 -17.46
N VAL A 29 -47.68 -7.77 -18.48
CA VAL A 29 -47.06 -7.92 -19.80
C VAL A 29 -46.95 -6.56 -20.52
N CYS A 30 -47.97 -5.70 -20.40
CA CYS A 30 -47.92 -4.34 -20.94
C CYS A 30 -46.85 -3.47 -20.25
N HIS A 31 -46.69 -3.57 -18.93
CA HIS A 31 -45.63 -2.86 -18.21
C HIS A 31 -44.22 -3.32 -18.63
N ILE A 32 -44.01 -4.64 -18.77
CA ILE A 32 -42.73 -5.19 -19.24
C ILE A 32 -42.45 -4.74 -20.68
N ALA A 33 -43.45 -4.74 -21.56
CA ALA A 33 -43.31 -4.27 -22.93
C ALA A 33 -42.98 -2.77 -22.99
N CYS A 34 -43.64 -1.95 -22.17
CA CYS A 34 -43.34 -0.52 -22.07
C CYS A 34 -41.89 -0.28 -21.60
N TRP A 35 -41.44 -1.02 -20.59
CA TRP A 35 -40.07 -0.96 -20.08
C TRP A 35 -39.03 -1.40 -21.11
N LEU A 36 -39.31 -2.46 -21.88
CA LEU A 36 -38.46 -2.93 -22.98
C LEU A 36 -38.37 -1.91 -24.12
N ILE A 37 -39.47 -1.21 -24.41
CA ILE A 37 -39.51 -0.17 -25.45
C ILE A 37 -38.71 1.06 -25.00
N GLU A 38 -38.86 1.49 -23.74
CA GLU A 38 -38.10 2.60 -23.16
C GLU A 38 -36.60 2.30 -23.12
N ILE A 39 -36.20 1.09 -22.72
CA ILE A 39 -34.78 0.68 -22.70
C ILE A 39 -34.22 0.58 -24.12
N ARG A 40 -35.00 0.08 -25.08
CA ARG A 40 -34.58 0.02 -26.48
C ARG A 40 -34.37 1.42 -27.06
N ASP A 41 -35.25 2.37 -26.76
CA ASP A 41 -35.10 3.76 -27.19
C ASP A 41 -33.86 4.40 -26.56
N LEU A 42 -33.59 4.12 -25.29
CA LEU A 42 -32.36 4.55 -24.61
C LEU A 42 -31.09 3.93 -25.22
N LEU A 43 -31.13 2.65 -25.60
CA LEU A 43 -30.01 1.95 -26.24
C LEU A 43 -29.75 2.43 -27.68
N ILE A 44 -30.80 2.81 -28.41
CA ILE A 44 -30.69 3.39 -29.76
C ILE A 44 -30.17 4.82 -29.67
N ARG A 45 -30.63 5.59 -28.67
CA ARG A 45 -30.22 6.98 -28.45
C ARG A 45 -28.81 7.10 -27.90
N ALA A 46 -28.38 6.14 -27.09
CA ALA A 46 -27.05 6.08 -26.50
C ALA A 46 -26.56 4.63 -26.43
N PRO A 47 -26.10 4.06 -27.56
CA PRO A 47 -25.51 2.72 -27.55
C PRO A 47 -24.26 2.74 -26.65
N PRO A 48 -23.99 1.66 -25.88
CA PRO A 48 -22.79 1.59 -25.06
C PRO A 48 -21.56 1.70 -25.95
N VAL A 49 -20.55 2.44 -25.50
CA VAL A 49 -19.27 2.55 -26.20
C VAL A 49 -18.66 1.15 -26.32
N THR A 50 -18.51 0.65 -27.54
CA THR A 50 -17.85 -0.63 -27.81
C THR A 50 -16.42 -0.38 -28.25
N PHE A 51 -15.47 -0.92 -27.50
CA PHE A 51 -14.07 -0.95 -27.92
C PHE A 51 -13.84 -2.18 -28.79
N PRO A 52 -12.98 -2.10 -29.82
CA PRO A 52 -12.59 -3.28 -30.58
C PRO A 52 -12.01 -4.33 -29.62
N ARG A 53 -12.49 -5.57 -29.70
CA ARG A 53 -11.91 -6.66 -28.92
C ARG A 53 -10.50 -6.92 -29.44
N VAL A 54 -9.51 -6.62 -28.60
CA VAL A 54 -8.11 -6.94 -28.86
C VAL A 54 -7.83 -8.32 -28.26
N ASP A 55 -7.65 -9.34 -29.10
CA ASP A 55 -7.24 -10.70 -28.70
C ASP A 55 -5.72 -10.79 -28.40
N GLY A 56 -5.03 -9.65 -28.44
CA GLY A 56 -3.58 -9.55 -28.25
C GLY A 56 -3.13 -9.39 -26.80
N LYS A 57 -1.86 -9.70 -26.53
CA LYS A 57 -1.23 -9.44 -25.23
C LYS A 57 -1.15 -7.93 -24.99
N ILE A 58 -1.56 -7.50 -23.80
CA ILE A 58 -1.46 -6.11 -23.35
C ILE A 58 0.01 -5.70 -23.37
N LYS A 59 0.34 -4.62 -24.11
CA LYS A 59 1.70 -4.07 -24.15
C LYS A 59 2.03 -3.44 -22.80
N LYS A 60 3.25 -3.66 -22.32
CA LYS A 60 3.76 -2.99 -21.13
C LYS A 60 3.93 -1.50 -21.43
N ILE A 61 3.36 -0.65 -20.58
CA ILE A 61 3.54 0.80 -20.66
C ILE A 61 4.90 1.12 -20.03
N GLU A 62 5.77 1.80 -20.79
CA GLU A 62 7.07 2.27 -20.32
C GLU A 62 7.16 3.77 -20.55
N MET A 63 7.65 4.48 -19.55
CA MET A 63 7.83 5.93 -19.60
C MET A 63 9.31 6.27 -19.77
N PRO A 64 9.66 7.39 -20.45
CA PRO A 64 11.05 7.76 -20.66
C PRO A 64 11.81 8.02 -19.35
N GLU A 65 11.12 8.45 -18.28
CA GLU A 65 11.69 8.63 -16.95
C GLU A 65 12.09 7.32 -16.25
N ASP A 66 11.49 6.18 -16.62
CA ASP A 66 11.67 4.90 -15.91
C ASP A 66 13.13 4.41 -15.95
N VAL A 67 13.87 4.79 -16.99
CA VAL A 67 15.30 4.49 -17.13
C VAL A 67 16.09 5.15 -16.01
N TYR A 68 15.79 6.42 -15.73
CA TYR A 68 16.50 7.23 -14.73
C TYR A 68 16.07 6.91 -13.31
N VAL A 69 14.81 6.55 -13.09
CA VAL A 69 14.31 6.04 -11.80
C VAL A 69 15.08 4.78 -11.39
N LYS A 70 15.30 3.85 -12.32
CA LYS A 70 16.11 2.65 -12.06
C LYS A 70 17.57 2.98 -11.74
N LYS A 71 18.17 3.95 -12.45
CA LYS A 71 19.54 4.42 -12.17
C LYS A 71 19.63 5.09 -10.78
N PHE A 72 18.61 5.85 -10.39
CA PHE A 72 18.52 6.50 -9.09
C PHE A 72 18.51 5.48 -7.95
N PHE A 73 17.65 4.46 -8.00
CA PHE A 73 17.60 3.43 -6.95
C PHE A 73 18.88 2.58 -6.86
N LYS A 74 19.58 2.39 -7.98
CA LYS A 74 20.92 1.77 -7.96
C LYS A 74 21.95 2.63 -7.21
N LYS A 75 21.85 3.95 -7.32
CA LYS A 75 22.77 4.90 -6.67
C LYS A 75 22.41 5.14 -5.19
N HIS A 76 21.12 5.16 -4.86
CA HIS A 76 20.59 5.42 -3.52
C HIS A 76 19.63 4.31 -3.08
N PRO A 77 20.12 3.14 -2.63
CA PRO A 77 19.25 2.05 -2.19
C PRO A 77 18.39 2.44 -0.98
N ASP A 78 18.92 3.29 -0.09
CA ASP A 78 18.21 3.74 1.12
C ASP A 78 16.94 4.55 0.81
N SER A 79 16.85 5.18 -0.36
CA SER A 79 15.68 6.01 -0.74
C SER A 79 14.39 5.18 -0.83
N LEU A 80 14.50 3.87 -1.09
CA LEU A 80 13.33 2.98 -1.16
C LEU A 80 12.52 2.97 0.14
N TYR A 81 13.18 3.10 1.29
CA TYR A 81 12.55 3.10 2.61
C TYR A 81 12.19 4.50 3.08
N HIS A 82 13.06 5.47 2.79
CA HIS A 82 12.91 6.86 3.20
C HIS A 82 11.77 7.59 2.49
N ASP A 83 11.61 7.34 1.19
CA ASP A 83 10.77 8.12 0.31
C ASP A 83 9.58 7.26 -0.18
N ALA A 84 8.80 6.75 0.77
CA ALA A 84 7.65 5.87 0.49
C ALA A 84 6.62 6.55 -0.42
N ILE A 85 6.16 5.83 -1.45
CA ILE A 85 5.16 6.32 -2.40
C ILE A 85 3.80 6.39 -1.72
N LYS A 86 3.34 7.61 -1.43
CA LYS A 86 1.99 7.86 -0.93
C LYS A 86 1.05 7.91 -2.12
N ILE A 87 0.18 6.90 -2.28
CA ILE A 87 -0.80 6.84 -3.37
C ILE A 87 -1.77 8.05 -3.34
N SER A 88 -2.08 8.56 -2.14
CA SER A 88 -2.92 9.74 -1.93
C SER A 88 -2.17 11.07 -2.00
N GLY A 89 -0.84 11.05 -2.11
CA GLY A 89 -0.02 12.25 -2.16
C GLY A 89 -0.01 12.86 -3.56
N PHE A 90 -0.09 14.19 -3.63
CA PHE A 90 0.12 14.92 -4.89
C PHE A 90 1.61 15.07 -5.22
N ASP A 91 2.47 15.05 -4.21
CA ASP A 91 3.90 15.22 -4.39
C ASP A 91 4.52 13.99 -5.07
N PRO A 92 5.24 14.17 -6.19
CA PRO A 92 5.91 13.08 -6.86
C PRO A 92 7.02 12.51 -5.97
N PRO A 93 7.30 11.19 -6.06
CA PRO A 93 8.40 10.60 -5.33
C PRO A 93 9.74 11.23 -5.78
N PRO A 94 10.73 11.40 -4.89
CA PRO A 94 12.02 12.03 -5.22
C PRO A 94 12.75 11.38 -6.40
N ALA A 95 12.61 10.06 -6.57
CA ALA A 95 13.16 9.35 -7.73
C ALA A 95 12.58 9.86 -9.07
N ARG A 96 11.30 10.24 -9.09
CA ARG A 96 10.63 10.81 -10.28
C ARG A 96 11.04 12.26 -10.50
N VAL A 97 11.14 13.07 -9.43
CA VAL A 97 11.67 14.44 -9.52
C VAL A 97 13.07 14.46 -10.12
N PHE A 98 13.93 13.55 -9.64
CA PHE A 98 15.27 13.35 -10.21
C PHE A 98 15.22 13.01 -11.71
N ALA A 99 14.36 12.08 -12.11
CA ALA A 99 14.24 11.68 -13.50
C ALA A 99 13.74 12.82 -14.41
N TRP A 100 12.72 13.57 -13.98
CA TRP A 100 12.24 14.75 -14.69
C TRP A 100 13.32 15.80 -14.82
N ARG A 101 14.09 16.05 -13.75
CA ARG A 101 15.20 17.00 -13.78
C ARG A 101 16.27 16.63 -14.81
N VAL A 102 16.59 15.34 -14.93
CA VAL A 102 17.53 14.84 -15.95
C VAL A 102 16.97 15.05 -17.36
N LEU A 103 15.67 14.79 -17.57
CA LEU A 103 15.02 14.99 -18.85
C LEU A 103 15.00 16.48 -19.24
N GLU A 104 14.66 17.37 -18.31
CA GLU A 104 14.69 18.84 -18.53
C GLU A 104 16.08 19.32 -18.97
N LEU A 105 17.14 18.87 -18.28
CA LEU A 105 18.51 19.26 -18.62
C LEU A 105 18.93 18.67 -19.98
N LYS A 106 18.44 17.48 -20.32
CA LYS A 106 18.69 16.87 -21.63
C LYS A 106 17.99 17.61 -22.76
N GLU A 107 16.78 18.12 -22.53
CA GLU A 107 16.08 19.00 -23.47
C GLU A 107 16.85 20.31 -23.72
N GLN A 108 17.57 20.80 -22.71
CA GLN A 108 18.48 21.95 -22.84
C GLN A 108 19.80 21.62 -23.58
N GLY A 109 20.02 20.36 -23.97
CA GLY A 109 21.22 19.93 -24.70
C GLY A 109 22.41 19.56 -23.82
N VAL A 110 22.22 19.41 -22.51
CA VAL A 110 23.26 18.99 -21.57
C VAL A 110 23.54 17.48 -21.72
N SER A 111 24.80 17.08 -21.56
CA SER A 111 25.17 15.66 -21.58
C SER A 111 24.48 14.88 -20.44
N GLU A 112 24.12 13.61 -20.70
CA GLU A 112 23.35 12.80 -19.76
C GLU A 112 24.04 12.65 -18.40
N ASP A 113 25.36 12.41 -18.40
CA ASP A 113 26.14 12.21 -17.17
C ASP A 113 26.19 13.49 -16.32
N TYR A 114 26.34 14.65 -16.97
CA TYR A 114 26.33 15.93 -16.28
C TYR A 114 24.94 16.25 -15.74
N ALA A 115 23.89 16.05 -16.54
CA ALA A 115 22.51 16.21 -16.10
C ALA A 115 22.19 15.34 -14.87
N MET A 116 22.65 14.10 -14.87
CA MET A 116 22.50 13.17 -13.74
C MET A 116 23.27 13.62 -12.49
N ALA A 117 24.46 14.19 -12.67
CA ALA A 117 25.26 14.72 -11.56
C ALA A 117 24.61 15.97 -10.94
N VAL A 118 24.05 16.87 -11.75
CA VAL A 118 23.32 18.06 -11.28
C VAL A 118 22.07 17.65 -10.50
N ALA A 119 21.26 16.76 -11.04
CA ALA A 119 20.06 16.26 -10.38
C ALA A 119 20.40 15.54 -9.05
N ASP A 120 21.51 14.80 -9.00
CA ASP A 120 21.97 14.14 -7.77
C ASP A 120 22.44 15.14 -6.71
N PHE A 121 23.11 16.20 -7.15
CA PHE A 121 23.52 17.30 -6.27
C PHE A 121 22.31 18.00 -5.66
N GLU A 122 21.28 18.30 -6.46
CA GLU A 122 20.01 18.88 -6.01
C GLU A 122 19.32 17.99 -4.98
N TYR A 123 19.16 16.68 -5.26
CA TYR A 123 18.58 15.72 -4.31
C TYR A 123 19.35 15.67 -2.99
N ARG A 124 20.69 15.61 -3.03
CA ARG A 124 21.52 15.56 -1.82
C ARG A 124 21.42 16.87 -1.02
N LYS A 125 21.31 18.02 -1.70
CA LYS A 125 21.12 19.32 -1.06
C LYS A 125 19.79 19.37 -0.31
N GLU A 126 18.70 18.92 -0.92
CA GLU A 126 17.39 18.84 -0.26
C GLU A 126 17.40 17.90 0.94
N LYS A 127 18.00 16.72 0.80
CA LYS A 127 18.14 15.74 1.89
C LYS A 127 18.93 16.33 3.07
N LYS A 128 20.01 17.08 2.79
CA LYS A 128 20.79 17.78 3.82
C LYS A 128 19.98 18.89 4.49
N ALA A 129 19.21 19.66 3.73
CA ALA A 129 18.36 20.73 4.26
C ALA A 129 17.28 20.17 5.20
N LYS A 130 16.58 19.11 4.79
CA LYS A 130 15.59 18.40 5.63
C LYS A 130 16.20 17.86 6.91
N LYS A 131 17.39 17.27 6.84
CA LYS A 131 18.13 16.81 8.03
C LYS A 131 18.52 17.96 8.96
N LYS A 132 18.91 19.11 8.42
CA LYS A 132 19.26 20.29 9.22
C LYS A 132 18.03 20.85 9.93
N ALA A 133 16.92 21.04 9.20
CA ALA A 133 15.65 21.48 9.77
C ALA A 133 15.17 20.55 10.89
N TYR A 134 15.28 19.23 10.70
CA TYR A 134 14.95 18.26 11.74
C TYR A 134 15.82 18.39 13.00
N LYS A 135 17.14 18.63 12.85
CA LYS A 135 18.03 18.85 14.00
C LYS A 135 17.63 20.10 14.79
N GLU A 136 17.32 21.18 14.10
CA GLU A 136 16.86 22.44 14.70
C GLU A 136 15.53 22.21 15.45
N LEU A 137 14.55 21.54 14.83
CA LEU A 137 13.28 21.17 15.47
C LEU A 137 13.47 20.26 16.69
N LYS A 138 14.42 19.32 16.62
CA LYS A 138 14.75 18.40 17.70
C LYS A 138 15.44 19.12 18.88
N GLU A 139 16.23 20.15 18.61
CA GLU A 139 16.82 20.99 19.66
C GLU A 139 15.75 21.81 20.37
N ILE A 140 14.85 22.44 19.61
CA ILE A 140 13.71 23.18 20.17
C ILE A 140 12.82 22.28 21.02
N ALA A 141 12.43 21.10 20.50
CA ALA A 141 11.60 20.15 21.25
C ALA A 141 12.25 19.70 22.57
N ARG A 142 13.57 19.47 22.57
CA ARG A 142 14.34 19.16 23.79
C ARG A 142 14.32 20.32 24.79
N SER A 143 14.50 21.55 24.32
CA SER A 143 14.42 22.75 25.16
C SER A 143 13.02 22.97 25.74
N GLU A 144 11.96 22.62 25.00
CA GLU A 144 10.57 22.70 25.46
C GLU A 144 10.14 21.52 26.34
N GLY A 145 10.98 20.47 26.47
CA GLY A 145 10.62 19.24 27.17
C GLY A 145 9.55 18.38 26.46
N LYS A 146 9.30 18.65 25.17
CA LYS A 146 8.36 17.87 24.35
C LYS A 146 9.08 16.77 23.60
N GLU A 147 8.33 15.74 23.19
CA GLU A 147 8.87 14.72 22.30
C GLU A 147 9.24 15.32 20.94
N PRO A 148 10.41 14.97 20.39
CA PRO A 148 10.83 15.48 19.10
C PRO A 148 9.94 14.93 17.98
N PRO A 149 9.78 15.67 16.87
CA PRO A 149 9.08 15.18 15.68
C PRO A 149 9.68 13.85 15.19
N PRO A 150 8.93 13.06 14.40
CA PRO A 150 9.47 11.86 13.76
C PRO A 150 10.64 12.21 12.82
N ASP A 151 11.65 11.34 12.76
CA ASP A 151 12.80 11.53 11.87
C ASP A 151 12.34 11.51 10.41
N PRO A 152 12.67 12.52 9.60
CA PRO A 152 12.32 12.53 8.18
C PRO A 152 12.96 11.39 7.38
N TYR A 153 14.03 10.78 7.87
CA TYR A 153 14.75 9.70 7.20
C TYR A 153 15.04 8.53 8.15
N PRO A 154 14.01 7.74 8.51
CA PRO A 154 14.19 6.58 9.37
C PRO A 154 15.01 5.53 8.63
N SER A 155 16.09 5.07 9.25
CA SER A 155 16.87 3.96 8.71
C SER A 155 16.28 2.65 9.18
N ALA A 156 15.93 1.75 8.26
CA ALA A 156 15.40 0.41 8.58
C ALA A 156 16.27 -0.34 9.59
N ILE A 157 17.60 -0.19 9.51
CA ILE A 157 18.54 -0.80 10.46
C ILE A 157 18.30 -0.30 11.89
N LYS A 158 18.01 0.99 12.09
CA LYS A 158 17.76 1.53 13.44
C LYS A 158 16.41 1.09 14.00
N GLU A 159 15.42 0.87 13.16
CA GLU A 159 14.13 0.32 13.58
C GLU A 159 14.33 -1.11 14.08
N ILE A 160 14.99 -1.95 13.27
CA ILE A 160 15.35 -3.32 13.67
C ILE A 160 16.20 -3.32 14.94
N GLN A 161 17.22 -2.46 15.01
CA GLN A 161 18.07 -2.35 16.21
C GLN A 161 17.28 -1.86 17.43
N ALA A 162 16.29 -0.98 17.27
CA ALA A 162 15.46 -0.51 18.39
C ALA A 162 14.59 -1.65 18.94
N GLU A 163 14.05 -2.49 18.07
CA GLU A 163 13.32 -3.71 18.43
C GLU A 163 14.25 -4.71 19.14
N GLU A 164 15.41 -5.00 18.56
CA GLU A 164 16.40 -5.94 19.12
C GLU A 164 17.01 -5.45 20.43
N LYS A 165 17.20 -4.13 20.59
CA LYS A 165 17.80 -3.54 21.80
C LYS A 165 17.06 -3.97 23.05
N LYS A 166 15.74 -4.14 23.01
CA LYS A 166 14.95 -4.64 24.15
C LYS A 166 15.46 -6.01 24.61
N TYR A 167 15.66 -6.93 23.67
CA TYR A 167 16.14 -8.28 23.94
C TYR A 167 17.62 -8.31 24.30
N VAL A 168 18.43 -7.43 23.71
CA VAL A 168 19.85 -7.29 24.06
C VAL A 168 20.00 -6.79 25.50
N LEU A 169 19.23 -5.77 25.90
CA LEU A 169 19.24 -5.27 27.27
C LEU A 169 18.84 -6.37 28.27
N ASP A 170 17.81 -7.16 27.95
CA ASP A 170 17.37 -8.26 28.83
C ASP A 170 18.50 -9.28 29.08
N ARG A 171 19.35 -9.59 28.09
CA ARG A 171 20.50 -10.50 28.30
C ARG A 171 21.52 -9.99 29.32
N PHE A 172 21.70 -8.67 29.40
CA PHE A 172 22.71 -8.06 30.27
C PHE A 172 22.16 -7.66 31.64
N TYR A 173 20.88 -7.33 31.74
CA TYR A 173 20.27 -6.77 32.95
C TYR A 173 19.27 -7.71 33.64
N ASN A 174 18.90 -8.84 33.03
CA ASN A 174 18.02 -9.80 33.68
C ASN A 174 18.79 -10.59 34.76
N PRO A 175 18.37 -10.51 36.04
CA PRO A 175 19.10 -11.13 37.14
C PRO A 175 19.23 -12.64 36.96
N LYS A 176 18.22 -13.31 36.37
CA LYS A 176 18.26 -14.76 36.11
C LYS A 176 19.33 -15.14 35.10
N VAL A 177 19.53 -14.33 34.07
CA VAL A 177 20.55 -14.58 33.04
C VAL A 177 21.95 -14.35 33.60
N ILE A 178 22.12 -13.30 34.41
CA ILE A 178 23.38 -13.02 35.11
C ILE A 178 23.74 -14.16 36.08
N GLU A 179 22.77 -14.65 36.86
CA GLU A 179 22.96 -15.78 37.77
C GLU A 179 23.40 -17.05 37.04
N ILE A 180 22.75 -17.37 35.90
CA ILE A 180 23.13 -18.53 35.09
C ILE A 180 24.55 -18.35 34.52
N ALA A 181 24.87 -17.16 34.01
CA ALA A 181 26.20 -16.87 33.47
C ALA A 181 27.31 -16.96 34.54
N ASN A 182 27.03 -16.49 35.76
CA ASN A 182 27.96 -16.59 36.88
C ASN A 182 28.18 -18.06 37.30
N LYS A 183 27.11 -18.86 37.41
CA LYS A 183 27.21 -20.30 37.71
C LYS A 183 28.03 -21.04 36.66
N MET A 184 27.79 -20.77 35.37
CA MET A 184 28.58 -21.36 34.29
C MET A 184 30.06 -20.97 34.35
N LYS A 185 30.36 -19.75 34.80
CA LYS A 185 31.74 -19.27 34.97
C LYS A 185 32.42 -19.98 36.14
N GLU A 186 31.73 -20.11 37.27
CA GLU A 186 32.19 -20.85 38.45
C GLU A 186 32.46 -22.33 38.12
N GLU A 187 31.55 -23.01 37.40
CA GLU A 187 31.73 -24.40 36.95
C GLU A 187 32.95 -24.55 36.02
N ARG A 188 33.16 -23.58 35.12
CA ARG A 188 34.32 -23.58 34.22
C ARG A 188 35.62 -23.38 34.98
N ASP A 189 35.63 -22.47 35.95
CA ASP A 189 36.82 -22.18 36.75
C ASP A 189 37.17 -23.35 37.67
N MET A 190 36.17 -24.05 38.24
CA MET A 190 36.38 -25.31 38.98
C MET A 190 36.97 -26.42 38.09
N LEU A 191 36.45 -26.61 36.88
CA LEU A 191 37.00 -27.57 35.91
C LEU A 191 38.45 -27.25 35.51
N LEU A 192 38.78 -25.96 35.36
CA LEU A 192 40.14 -25.52 35.05
C LEU A 192 41.09 -25.73 36.24
N GLN A 193 40.62 -25.49 37.47
CA GLN A 193 41.38 -25.78 38.69
C GLN A 193 41.63 -27.29 38.87
N ASP A 194 40.62 -28.14 38.67
CA ASP A 194 40.78 -29.60 38.72
C ASP A 194 41.75 -30.11 37.63
N ARG A 195 41.69 -29.53 36.42
CA ARG A 195 42.63 -29.85 35.34
C ARG A 195 44.06 -29.41 35.66
N ALA A 196 44.23 -28.25 36.30
CA ALA A 196 45.54 -27.77 36.75
C ALA A 196 46.08 -28.59 37.94
N ALA A 197 45.22 -29.03 38.86
CA ALA A 197 45.59 -29.84 40.02
C ALA A 197 45.90 -31.31 39.65
N SER A 198 45.26 -31.84 38.60
CA SER A 198 45.50 -33.20 38.10
C SER A 198 46.74 -33.36 37.22
N GLY A 199 47.48 -32.27 36.94
CA GLY A 199 48.81 -32.30 36.31
C GLY A 199 48.87 -32.87 34.89
N ARG A 200 47.72 -33.04 34.22
CA ARG A 200 47.65 -33.59 32.86
C ARG A 200 47.50 -32.47 31.85
N TRP A 201 48.62 -32.10 31.23
CA TRP A 201 48.68 -31.23 30.04
C TRP A 201 48.00 -31.91 28.85
#